data_AF-A0A0R3MN87-F1
#
_entry.id   AF-A0A0R3MN87-F1
#
_cell.length_a   1.000
_cell.length_b   1.000
_cell.length_c   1.000
_cell.angle_alpha   90.00
_cell.angle_beta   90.00
_cell.angle_gamma   90.00
#
_symmetry.space_group_name_H-M   'P 1'
#
loop_
_entity.id
_entity.type
_entity.pdbx_description
1 polymer ?
#
loop_
_entity_poly.entity_id
_entity_poly.type
_entity_poly.pdbx_seq_one_letter_code
_entity_poly.pdbx_strand_id
1 'polypeptide(L)'
;MQGWERASEDVEIPGEGMTLDAYVAAIRVSPLFADEVVRHLHRKKLIWMSVRRGHARIFPASHRPARGRPPAVDVKLPVLIDPRLFGLFTDVGPAAVNIAVLKSNTPSGGWMDQPQLQAEIRRSIAVEAGNVMAVFRRFMDANAIQVGLVRKFLWLVFPAVMPIVIETQPELEQGDAPLAKKLIPVPKRVAANLPDEERVFSYIQKAGPAGIAAYEIVRTTAGVLKRERVEEVGTMLEQGGLIFSAMARTSDRGRKGLRYFAAEFGEPQVGSDGRVLPKLGVVT
;
A
#
# COMPACT_ATOMS: atom_id res chain seq x y z
N MET A 1 -12.37 15.06 -59.32
CA MET A 1 -12.61 15.72 -58.03
C MET A 1 -13.05 14.62 -57.07
N GLN A 2 -12.27 14.33 -56.03
CA GLN A 2 -12.60 13.20 -55.13
C GLN A 2 -13.80 13.59 -54.24
N GLY A 3 -14.70 12.66 -53.92
CA GLY A 3 -15.99 12.98 -53.27
C GLY A 3 -15.88 13.75 -51.95
N TRP A 4 -14.79 13.57 -51.21
CA TRP A 4 -14.50 14.26 -49.96
C TRP A 4 -13.99 15.70 -50.14
N GLU A 5 -13.50 16.08 -51.33
CA GLU A 5 -13.14 17.48 -51.64
C GLU A 5 -14.39 18.35 -51.68
N ARG A 6 -15.46 17.84 -52.29
CA ARG A 6 -16.77 18.51 -52.31
C ARG A 6 -17.42 18.51 -50.94
N ALA A 7 -17.39 17.38 -50.24
CA ALA A 7 -17.94 17.28 -48.89
C ALA A 7 -17.23 18.24 -47.91
N SER A 8 -15.95 18.56 -48.12
CA SER A 8 -15.23 19.56 -47.32
C SER A 8 -15.79 20.97 -47.44
N GLU A 9 -16.38 21.34 -48.57
CA GLU A 9 -16.96 22.67 -48.79
C GLU A 9 -18.32 22.83 -48.09
N ASP A 10 -19.03 21.71 -47.92
CA ASP A 10 -20.36 21.65 -47.29
C ASP A 10 -20.31 21.53 -45.74
N VAL A 11 -19.13 21.35 -45.15
CA VAL A 11 -18.96 21.24 -43.69
C VAL A 11 -18.70 22.61 -43.07
N GLU A 12 -19.62 23.04 -42.20
CA GLU A 12 -19.42 24.22 -41.37
C GLU A 12 -18.37 23.93 -40.28
N ILE A 13 -17.18 24.51 -40.43
CA ILE A 13 -16.11 24.42 -39.43
C ILE A 13 -16.23 25.61 -38.47
N PRO A 14 -16.35 25.39 -37.15
CA PRO A 14 -16.37 26.47 -36.17
C PRO A 14 -15.07 27.29 -36.19
N GLY A 15 -15.14 28.59 -35.90
CA GLY A 15 -13.97 29.48 -35.84
C GLY A 15 -12.92 29.07 -34.79
N GLU A 16 -13.35 28.41 -33.70
CA GLU A 16 -12.49 27.84 -32.66
C GLU A 16 -11.78 26.54 -33.09
N GLY A 17 -12.14 26.02 -34.26
CA GLY A 17 -11.64 24.79 -34.84
C GLY A 17 -12.21 23.53 -34.20
N MET A 18 -12.33 22.50 -35.02
CA MET A 18 -12.86 21.18 -34.66
C MET A 18 -11.76 20.12 -34.60
N THR A 19 -12.00 19.01 -33.93
CA THR A 19 -11.05 17.88 -33.87
C THR A 19 -10.96 17.18 -35.22
N LEU A 20 -9.82 16.52 -35.47
CA LEU A 20 -9.60 15.71 -36.68
C LEU A 20 -10.72 14.66 -36.86
N ASP A 21 -11.05 13.93 -35.80
CA ASP A 21 -12.05 12.86 -35.86
C ASP A 21 -13.45 13.39 -36.20
N ALA A 22 -13.84 14.51 -35.59
CA ALA A 22 -15.13 15.15 -35.88
C ALA A 22 -15.20 15.62 -37.34
N TYR A 23 -14.09 16.15 -37.86
CA TYR A 23 -14.05 16.65 -39.24
C TYR A 23 -14.09 15.51 -40.26
N VAL A 24 -13.29 14.47 -40.04
CA VAL A 24 -13.21 13.26 -40.88
C VAL A 24 -14.54 12.51 -40.90
N ALA A 25 -15.24 12.45 -39.76
CA ALA A 25 -16.61 11.92 -39.69
C ALA A 25 -17.59 12.75 -40.53
N ALA A 26 -17.48 14.09 -40.49
CA ALA A 26 -18.35 14.99 -41.25
C ALA A 26 -18.16 14.85 -42.77
N ILE A 27 -16.91 14.71 -43.25
CA ILE A 27 -16.61 14.47 -44.67
C ILE A 27 -16.71 12.99 -45.09
N ARG A 28 -17.14 12.11 -44.17
CA ARG A 28 -17.36 10.66 -44.37
C ARG A 28 -16.13 9.91 -44.89
N VAL A 29 -14.96 10.23 -44.34
CA VAL A 29 -13.70 9.57 -44.68
C VAL A 29 -13.36 8.53 -43.61
N SER A 30 -12.78 7.40 -44.03
CA SER A 30 -12.33 6.38 -43.07
C SER A 30 -11.20 6.92 -42.20
N PRO A 31 -11.19 6.64 -40.87
CA PRO A 31 -10.13 7.08 -39.96
C PRO A 31 -8.72 6.68 -40.40
N LEU A 32 -8.58 5.58 -41.15
CA LEU A 32 -7.30 5.11 -41.70
C LEU A 32 -6.65 6.10 -42.68
N PHE A 33 -7.45 6.92 -43.36
CA PHE A 33 -6.99 7.91 -44.34
C PHE A 33 -7.15 9.36 -43.86
N ALA A 34 -7.54 9.56 -42.59
CA ALA A 34 -7.81 10.86 -41.98
C ALA A 34 -6.67 11.87 -42.20
N ASP A 35 -5.45 11.45 -41.85
CA ASP A 35 -4.26 12.29 -41.89
C ASP A 35 -3.86 12.66 -43.32
N GLU A 36 -3.98 11.73 -44.26
CA GLU A 36 -3.63 11.95 -45.67
C GLU A 36 -4.61 12.93 -46.33
N VAL A 37 -5.91 12.69 -46.15
CA VAL A 37 -6.98 13.51 -46.73
C VAL A 37 -6.93 14.93 -46.19
N VAL A 38 -6.81 15.11 -44.87
CA VAL A 38 -6.76 16.43 -44.25
C VAL A 38 -5.50 17.20 -44.62
N ARG A 39 -4.34 16.53 -44.73
CA ARG A 39 -3.12 17.18 -45.24
C ARG A 39 -3.26 17.63 -46.69
N HIS A 40 -3.95 16.85 -47.52
CA HIS A 40 -4.23 17.23 -48.91
C HIS A 40 -5.16 18.45 -48.98
N LEU A 41 -6.26 18.46 -48.22
CA LEU A 41 -7.19 19.60 -48.13
C LEU A 41 -6.51 20.86 -47.59
N HIS A 42 -5.61 20.71 -46.62
CA HIS A 42 -4.77 21.78 -46.09
C HIS A 42 -3.84 22.38 -47.15
N ARG A 43 -3.14 21.54 -47.93
CA ARG A 43 -2.28 21.99 -49.04
C ARG A 43 -3.08 22.72 -50.12
N LYS A 44 -4.32 22.28 -50.38
CA LYS A 44 -5.26 22.94 -51.28
C LYS A 44 -5.90 24.21 -50.72
N LYS A 45 -5.58 24.59 -49.49
CA LYS A 45 -6.12 25.78 -48.80
C LYS A 45 -7.65 25.76 -48.65
N LEU A 46 -8.25 24.57 -48.64
CA LEU A 46 -9.69 24.40 -48.36
C LEU A 46 -9.97 24.42 -46.85
N ILE A 47 -8.98 24.04 -46.05
CA ILE A 47 -8.99 24.08 -44.59
C ILE A 47 -7.62 24.49 -44.07
N TRP A 48 -7.57 24.88 -42.80
CA TRP A 48 -6.31 25.05 -42.07
C TRP A 48 -6.13 23.97 -41.00
N MET A 49 -4.98 23.30 -40.96
CA MET A 49 -4.69 22.24 -39.99
C MET A 49 -3.55 22.68 -39.07
N SER A 50 -3.77 22.59 -37.75
CA SER A 50 -2.72 22.79 -36.74
C SER A 50 -2.50 21.50 -35.97
N VAL A 51 -1.26 21.01 -35.94
CA VAL A 51 -0.86 19.86 -35.13
C VAL A 51 0.02 20.35 -33.97
N ARG A 52 -0.37 20.06 -32.73
CA ARG A 52 0.44 20.35 -31.53
C ARG A 52 0.30 19.23 -30.52
N ARG A 53 1.44 18.73 -30.01
CA ARG A 53 1.52 17.61 -29.03
C ARG A 53 0.73 16.36 -29.46
N GLY A 54 0.73 16.04 -30.75
CA GLY A 54 0.00 14.88 -31.29
C GLY A 54 -1.50 15.09 -31.48
N HIS A 55 -2.06 16.25 -31.15
CA HIS A 55 -3.45 16.59 -31.41
C HIS A 55 -3.58 17.48 -32.65
N ALA A 56 -4.41 17.07 -33.60
CA ALA A 56 -4.73 17.81 -34.81
C ALA A 56 -6.08 18.55 -34.67
N ARG A 57 -6.09 19.83 -35.04
CA ARG A 57 -7.29 20.69 -35.04
C ARG A 57 -7.47 21.36 -36.39
N ILE A 58 -8.70 21.35 -36.90
CA ILE A 58 -9.10 21.82 -38.22
C ILE A 58 -9.84 23.14 -38.08
N PHE A 59 -9.45 24.13 -38.88
CA PHE A 59 -10.02 25.47 -38.90
C PHE A 59 -10.52 25.81 -40.31
N PRO A 60 -11.45 26.77 -40.45
CA PRO A 60 -11.86 27.30 -41.74
C PRO A 60 -10.66 27.86 -42.52
N ALA A 61 -10.68 27.78 -43.85
CA ALA A 61 -9.65 28.39 -44.69
C ALA A 61 -9.52 29.92 -44.47
N SER A 62 -10.64 30.59 -44.16
CA SER A 62 -10.71 32.02 -43.87
C SER A 62 -10.15 32.38 -42.49
N HIS A 63 -10.02 31.42 -41.58
CA HIS A 63 -9.50 31.60 -40.23
C HIS A 63 -8.14 30.92 -40.10
N ARG A 64 -7.09 31.61 -40.56
CA ARG A 64 -5.73 31.28 -40.14
C ARG A 64 -5.61 31.67 -38.66
N PRO A 65 -5.41 30.72 -37.73
CA PRO A 65 -5.31 31.06 -36.32
C PRO A 65 -4.15 32.03 -36.13
N ALA A 66 -4.42 33.15 -35.45
CA ALA A 66 -3.38 34.08 -35.03
C ALA A 66 -2.30 33.32 -34.28
N ARG A 67 -1.02 33.69 -34.46
CA ARG A 67 0.07 33.09 -33.66
C ARG A 67 -0.20 33.39 -32.18
N GLY A 68 -0.71 32.41 -31.46
CA GLY A 68 -1.12 32.56 -30.08
C GLY A 68 -1.87 31.33 -29.60
N ARG A 69 -1.75 31.05 -28.30
CA ARG A 69 -2.44 29.96 -27.60
C ARG A 69 -3.95 30.23 -27.65
N PRO A 70 -4.79 29.35 -28.22
CA PRO A 70 -6.23 29.38 -27.92
C PRO A 70 -6.40 29.22 -26.40
N PRO A 71 -7.30 29.95 -25.74
CA PRO A 71 -7.55 29.79 -24.32
C PRO A 71 -7.78 28.30 -24.06
N ALA A 72 -7.03 27.73 -23.11
CA ALA A 72 -7.19 26.34 -22.76
C ALA A 72 -8.62 26.19 -22.22
N VAL A 73 -9.49 25.55 -23.00
CA VAL A 73 -10.71 24.99 -22.43
C VAL A 73 -10.21 23.98 -21.41
N ASP A 74 -10.46 24.22 -20.13
CA ASP A 74 -10.13 23.28 -19.07
C ASP A 74 -10.94 22.01 -19.32
N VAL A 75 -10.35 21.09 -20.09
CA VAL A 75 -10.81 19.71 -20.18
C VAL A 75 -10.54 19.13 -18.80
N LYS A 76 -11.54 19.20 -17.92
CA LYS A 76 -11.58 18.41 -16.68
C LYS A 76 -11.62 16.95 -17.11
N LEU A 77 -10.44 16.38 -17.38
CA LEU A 77 -10.30 14.93 -17.45
C LEU A 77 -10.83 14.40 -16.11
N PRO A 78 -11.83 13.50 -16.11
CA PRO A 78 -12.21 12.85 -14.88
C PRO A 78 -10.96 12.18 -14.32
N VAL A 79 -10.65 12.44 -13.05
CA VAL A 79 -9.54 11.79 -12.37
C VAL A 79 -9.83 10.29 -12.37
N LEU A 80 -9.16 9.55 -13.27
CA LEU A 80 -9.43 8.13 -13.51
C LEU A 80 -9.07 7.25 -12.30
N ILE A 81 -8.19 7.73 -11.42
CA ILE A 81 -7.72 7.02 -10.22
C ILE A 81 -7.69 8.02 -9.07
N ASP A 82 -8.40 7.72 -7.97
CA ASP A 82 -8.36 8.52 -6.75
C ASP A 82 -6.90 8.69 -6.28
N PRO A 83 -6.38 9.93 -6.12
CA PRO A 83 -5.00 10.18 -5.70
C PRO A 83 -4.62 9.49 -4.38
N ARG A 84 -5.61 9.21 -3.52
CA ARG A 84 -5.40 8.49 -2.25
C ARG A 84 -4.95 7.05 -2.50
N LEU A 85 -5.45 6.40 -3.56
CA LEU A 85 -5.02 5.05 -3.94
C LEU A 85 -3.56 5.02 -4.39
N PHE A 86 -3.06 6.12 -4.97
CA PHE A 86 -1.65 6.23 -5.31
C PHE A 86 -0.75 6.24 -4.05
N GLY A 87 -1.19 6.90 -2.97
CA GLY A 87 -0.50 6.84 -1.68
C GLY A 87 -0.47 5.42 -1.09
N LEU A 88 -1.57 4.67 -1.24
CA LEU A 88 -1.61 3.26 -0.83
C LEU A 88 -0.59 2.42 -1.61
N PHE A 89 -0.44 2.66 -2.92
CA PHE A 89 0.58 1.98 -3.72
C PHE A 89 2.00 2.20 -3.18
N THR A 90 2.35 3.44 -2.84
CA THR A 90 3.69 3.74 -2.31
C THR A 90 3.93 3.09 -0.94
N ASP A 91 2.90 2.97 -0.11
CA ASP A 91 3.02 2.38 1.23
C ASP A 91 3.09 0.85 1.19
N VAL A 92 2.37 0.20 0.26
CA VAL A 92 2.36 -1.27 0.08
C VAL A 92 3.58 -1.76 -0.72
N GLY A 93 4.09 -0.92 -1.64
CA GLY A 93 5.15 -1.26 -2.58
C GLY A 93 6.37 -1.97 -1.97
N PRO A 94 6.97 -1.45 -0.88
CA PRO A 94 8.14 -2.09 -0.26
C PRO A 94 7.87 -3.53 0.22
N ALA A 95 6.75 -3.77 0.91
CA ALA A 95 6.38 -5.10 1.37
C ALA A 95 6.09 -6.04 0.19
N ALA A 96 5.43 -5.54 -0.85
CA ALA A 96 5.13 -6.33 -2.05
C ALA A 96 6.41 -6.74 -2.81
N VAL A 97 7.38 -5.83 -2.94
CA VAL A 97 8.69 -6.12 -3.55
C VAL A 97 9.46 -7.15 -2.71
N ASN A 98 9.48 -7.01 -1.39
CA ASN A 98 10.13 -7.98 -0.49
C ASN A 98 9.52 -9.37 -0.66
N ILE A 99 8.20 -9.50 -0.73
CA ILE A 99 7.53 -10.79 -0.97
C ILE A 99 7.96 -11.39 -2.32
N ALA A 100 8.02 -10.57 -3.38
CA ALA A 100 8.43 -11.03 -4.70
C ALA A 100 9.86 -11.58 -4.68
N VAL A 101 10.79 -10.87 -4.03
CA VAL A 101 12.20 -11.27 -3.88
C VAL A 101 12.33 -12.53 -3.02
N LEU A 102 11.60 -12.62 -1.90
CA LEU A 102 11.59 -13.80 -1.04
C LEU A 102 11.08 -15.03 -1.79
N LYS A 103 10.03 -14.87 -2.61
CA LYS A 103 9.51 -15.95 -3.43
C LYS A 103 10.48 -16.39 -4.51
N SER A 104 11.15 -15.47 -5.21
CA SER A 104 12.16 -15.83 -6.22
C SER A 104 13.37 -16.55 -5.62
N ASN A 105 13.68 -16.25 -4.35
CA ASN A 105 14.78 -16.89 -3.61
C ASN A 105 14.37 -18.22 -2.95
N THR A 106 13.11 -18.66 -3.10
CA THR A 106 12.66 -19.93 -2.53
C THR A 106 13.29 -21.09 -3.31
N PRO A 107 14.09 -21.97 -2.67
CA PRO A 107 14.70 -23.12 -3.35
C PRO A 107 13.63 -24.04 -3.95
N SER A 108 13.82 -24.45 -5.20
CA SER A 108 12.92 -25.32 -5.96
C SER A 108 13.60 -26.66 -6.30
N GLY A 109 13.75 -27.61 -5.36
CA GLY A 109 14.36 -28.91 -5.70
C GLY A 109 14.48 -30.01 -4.63
N GLY A 110 13.47 -30.89 -4.53
CA GLY A 110 13.60 -32.27 -4.03
C GLY A 110 13.97 -32.48 -2.54
N TRP A 111 13.85 -33.71 -2.04
CA TRP A 111 13.95 -34.08 -0.61
C TRP A 111 15.27 -33.72 0.15
N MET A 112 16.27 -33.18 -0.53
CA MET A 112 17.50 -32.59 0.04
C MET A 112 17.39 -31.05 0.24
N ASP A 113 16.25 -30.47 -0.12
CA ASP A 113 15.93 -29.05 -0.03
C ASP A 113 15.96 -28.58 1.42
N GLN A 114 16.76 -27.54 1.68
CA GLN A 114 16.95 -26.88 2.96
C GLN A 114 15.59 -26.51 3.60
N PRO A 115 15.00 -27.37 4.46
CA PRO A 115 13.61 -27.18 4.88
C PRO A 115 13.51 -26.03 5.88
N GLN A 116 14.60 -25.78 6.60
CA GLN A 116 14.78 -24.65 7.51
C GLN A 116 14.77 -23.32 6.76
N LEU A 117 15.44 -23.24 5.59
CA LEU A 117 15.46 -22.04 4.77
C LEU A 117 14.09 -21.79 4.13
N GLN A 118 13.44 -22.82 3.59
CA GLN A 118 12.08 -22.71 3.06
C GLN A 118 11.08 -22.25 4.13
N ALA A 119 11.16 -22.80 5.34
CA ALA A 119 10.32 -22.37 6.46
C ALA A 119 10.60 -20.92 6.88
N GLU A 120 11.85 -20.48 6.86
CA GLU A 120 12.24 -19.10 7.15
C GLU A 120 11.71 -18.12 6.10
N ILE A 121 11.83 -18.46 4.82
CA ILE A 121 11.30 -17.64 3.72
C ILE A 121 9.78 -17.54 3.83
N ARG A 122 9.07 -18.66 4.07
CA ARG A 122 7.61 -18.66 4.29
C ARG A 122 7.21 -17.79 5.48
N ARG A 123 7.93 -17.86 6.60
CA ARG A 123 7.69 -16.98 7.77
C ARG A 123 7.90 -15.51 7.42
N SER A 124 8.96 -15.19 6.67
CA SER A 124 9.27 -13.82 6.27
C SER A 124 8.20 -13.26 5.32
N ILE A 125 7.73 -14.07 4.37
CA ILE A 125 6.58 -13.75 3.51
C ILE A 125 5.33 -13.49 4.35
N ALA A 126 5.05 -14.31 5.36
CA ALA A 126 3.89 -14.10 6.25
C ALA A 126 3.96 -12.78 7.04
N VAL A 127 5.15 -12.38 7.48
CA VAL A 127 5.36 -11.08 8.15
C VAL A 127 5.06 -9.94 7.17
N GLU A 128 5.60 -9.99 5.96
CA GLU A 128 5.38 -8.94 4.97
C GLU A 128 3.92 -8.88 4.49
N ALA A 129 3.26 -10.02 4.34
CA ALA A 129 1.82 -10.08 4.07
C ALA A 129 1.02 -9.42 5.22
N GLY A 130 1.44 -9.63 6.47
CA GLY A 130 0.89 -8.93 7.64
C GLY A 130 1.08 -7.41 7.56
N ASN A 131 2.22 -6.93 7.07
CA ASN A 131 2.48 -5.51 6.83
C ASN A 131 1.53 -4.94 5.76
N VAL A 132 1.34 -5.65 4.64
CA VAL A 132 0.36 -5.27 3.60
C VAL A 132 -1.03 -5.11 4.20
N MET A 133 -1.49 -6.08 5.01
CA MET A 133 -2.79 -6.01 5.66
C MET A 133 -2.89 -4.87 6.67
N ALA A 134 -1.81 -4.56 7.39
CA ALA A 134 -1.77 -3.44 8.33
C ALA A 134 -1.88 -2.08 7.62
N VAL A 135 -1.17 -1.91 6.50
CA VAL A 135 -1.26 -0.71 5.65
C VAL A 135 -2.66 -0.58 5.07
N PHE A 136 -3.23 -1.67 4.53
CA PHE A 136 -4.59 -1.69 4.03
C PHE A 136 -5.62 -1.25 5.08
N ARG A 137 -5.57 -1.83 6.29
CA ARG A 137 -6.48 -1.45 7.38
C ARG A 137 -6.32 0.02 7.78
N ARG A 138 -5.09 0.50 7.95
CA ARG A 138 -4.83 1.91 8.26
C ARG A 138 -5.38 2.85 7.19
N PHE A 139 -5.25 2.47 5.92
CA PHE A 139 -5.80 3.24 4.81
C PHE A 139 -7.33 3.29 4.89
N MET A 140 -7.98 2.15 5.15
CA MET A 140 -9.43 2.06 5.30
C MET A 140 -9.95 2.85 6.50
N ASP A 141 -9.21 2.88 7.62
CA ASP A 141 -9.58 3.65 8.81
C ASP A 141 -9.49 5.17 8.57
N ALA A 142 -8.56 5.60 7.71
CA ALA A 142 -8.31 7.01 7.42
C ALA A 142 -9.16 7.56 6.25
N ASN A 143 -9.71 6.69 5.41
CA ASN A 143 -10.37 7.09 4.16
C ASN A 143 -11.73 6.43 4.00
N ALA A 144 -12.74 7.22 3.64
CA ALA A 144 -14.08 6.74 3.31
C ALA A 144 -14.18 6.21 1.86
N ILE A 145 -13.32 5.24 1.50
CA ILE A 145 -13.35 4.57 0.19
C ILE A 145 -13.96 3.17 0.36
N GLN A 146 -14.69 2.69 -0.66
CA GLN A 146 -15.24 1.35 -0.64
C GLN A 146 -14.15 0.27 -0.56
N VAL A 147 -14.27 -0.65 0.39
CA VAL A 147 -13.29 -1.73 0.66
C VAL A 147 -12.97 -2.53 -0.61
N GLY A 148 -13.98 -2.92 -1.38
CA GLY A 148 -13.78 -3.70 -2.60
C GLY A 148 -13.06 -2.96 -3.71
N LEU A 149 -13.18 -1.62 -3.78
CA LEU A 149 -12.41 -0.81 -4.72
C LEU A 149 -10.91 -0.84 -4.38
N VAL A 150 -10.58 -0.73 -3.09
CA VAL A 150 -9.20 -0.78 -2.62
C VAL A 150 -8.60 -2.18 -2.82
N ARG A 151 -9.35 -3.25 -2.54
CA ARG A 151 -8.92 -4.62 -2.85
C ARG A 151 -8.67 -4.81 -4.35
N LYS A 152 -9.60 -4.40 -5.22
CA LYS A 152 -9.42 -4.46 -6.69
C LYS A 152 -8.18 -3.70 -7.14
N PHE A 153 -7.91 -2.53 -6.55
CA PHE A 153 -6.71 -1.76 -6.83
C PHE A 153 -5.43 -2.53 -6.47
N LEU A 154 -5.37 -3.18 -5.29
CA LEU A 154 -4.22 -4.01 -4.92
C LEU A 154 -3.98 -5.16 -5.91
N TRP A 155 -5.04 -5.81 -6.39
CA TRP A 155 -4.95 -6.85 -7.42
C TRP A 155 -4.48 -6.33 -8.77
N LEU A 156 -4.93 -5.14 -9.16
CA LEU A 156 -4.49 -4.49 -10.40
C LEU A 156 -3.00 -4.14 -10.37
N VAL A 157 -2.52 -3.64 -9.23
CA VAL A 157 -1.16 -3.11 -9.12
C VAL A 157 -0.13 -4.19 -8.76
N PHE A 158 -0.52 -5.19 -7.97
CA PHE A 158 0.37 -6.26 -7.49
C PHE A 158 -0.12 -7.67 -7.84
N PRO A 159 -0.42 -7.99 -9.11
CA PRO A 159 -1.08 -9.24 -9.50
C PRO A 159 -0.27 -10.49 -9.17
N ALA A 160 1.06 -10.44 -9.22
CA ALA A 160 1.93 -11.57 -8.92
C ALA A 160 2.10 -11.83 -7.40
N VAL A 161 1.84 -10.80 -6.58
CA VAL A 161 2.09 -10.84 -5.12
C VAL A 161 0.82 -11.17 -4.36
N MET A 162 -0.33 -10.64 -4.79
CA MET A 162 -1.61 -10.84 -4.11
C MET A 162 -1.97 -12.31 -3.85
N PRO A 163 -1.77 -13.27 -4.78
CA PRO A 163 -2.01 -14.69 -4.51
C PRO A 163 -1.21 -15.24 -3.32
N ILE A 164 -0.01 -14.71 -3.07
CA ILE A 164 0.85 -15.14 -1.96
C ILE A 164 0.36 -14.52 -0.65
N VAL A 165 -0.02 -13.24 -0.69
CA VAL A 165 -0.50 -12.51 0.48
C VAL A 165 -1.77 -13.15 1.04
N ILE A 166 -2.71 -13.54 0.19
CA ILE A 166 -3.99 -14.12 0.61
C ILE A 166 -3.85 -15.49 1.29
N GLU A 167 -2.77 -16.25 1.03
CA GLU A 167 -2.48 -17.51 1.75
C GLU A 167 -2.39 -17.29 3.27
N THR A 168 -1.95 -16.10 3.69
CA THR A 168 -1.81 -15.75 5.11
C THR A 168 -2.80 -14.68 5.58
N GLN A 169 -3.34 -13.87 4.64
CA GLN A 169 -4.28 -12.78 4.90
C GLN A 169 -5.51 -12.88 3.98
N PRO A 170 -6.38 -13.88 4.19
CA PRO A 170 -7.50 -14.17 3.29
C PRO A 170 -8.54 -13.03 3.24
N GLU A 171 -8.58 -12.17 4.25
CA GLU A 171 -9.45 -10.98 4.27
C GLU A 171 -9.22 -10.03 3.08
N LEU A 172 -8.06 -10.08 2.42
CA LEU A 172 -7.77 -9.23 1.26
C LEU A 172 -8.45 -9.72 -0.04
N GLU A 173 -8.98 -10.94 -0.07
CA GLU A 173 -9.67 -11.50 -1.23
C GLU A 173 -11.19 -11.28 -1.21
N GLN A 174 -11.77 -10.94 -0.04
CA GLN A 174 -13.22 -11.02 0.23
C GLN A 174 -14.08 -9.94 -0.45
N GLY A 175 -13.74 -9.46 -1.65
CA GLY A 175 -14.59 -8.59 -2.47
C GLY A 175 -15.04 -7.33 -1.73
N ASP A 176 -16.34 -7.16 -1.54
CA ASP A 176 -16.93 -6.03 -0.79
C ASP A 176 -17.19 -6.32 0.70
N ALA A 177 -16.84 -7.51 1.19
CA ALA A 177 -17.08 -7.88 2.58
C ALA A 177 -16.39 -6.91 3.55
N PRO A 178 -17.07 -6.47 4.62
CA PRO A 178 -16.48 -5.56 5.59
C PRO A 178 -15.27 -6.19 6.27
N LEU A 179 -14.31 -5.35 6.65
CA LEU A 179 -13.15 -5.78 7.42
C LEU A 179 -13.61 -6.36 8.77
N ALA A 180 -13.13 -7.56 9.10
CA ALA A 180 -13.36 -8.11 10.43
C ALA A 180 -12.74 -7.16 11.47
N LYS A 181 -13.52 -6.75 12.47
CA LYS A 181 -13.01 -5.92 13.57
C LYS A 181 -11.93 -6.71 14.29
N LYS A 182 -10.71 -6.18 14.30
CA LYS A 182 -9.61 -6.78 15.05
C LYS A 182 -9.96 -6.70 16.55
N LEU A 183 -10.11 -7.85 17.21
CA LEU A 183 -10.22 -7.95 18.67
C LEU A 183 -8.88 -7.71 19.39
N ILE A 184 -7.79 -7.47 18.65
CA ILE A 184 -6.46 -7.29 19.22
C ILE A 184 -6.03 -5.83 19.01
N PRO A 185 -6.10 -4.98 20.05
CA PRO A 185 -5.74 -3.58 19.94
C PRO A 185 -4.26 -3.44 19.62
N VAL A 186 -3.94 -2.69 18.56
CA VAL A 186 -2.58 -2.19 18.32
C VAL A 186 -2.26 -1.19 19.45
N PRO A 187 -1.20 -1.40 20.25
CA PRO A 187 -1.02 -0.61 21.47
C PRO A 187 -0.71 0.86 21.13
N LYS A 188 -1.63 1.76 21.52
CA LYS A 188 -1.43 3.21 21.53
C LYS A 188 -0.21 3.53 22.43
N ARG A 189 0.64 4.46 21.99
CA ARG A 189 1.77 5.01 22.78
C ARG A 189 1.29 5.34 24.20
N VAL A 190 2.07 4.98 25.21
CA VAL A 190 1.81 5.33 26.61
C VAL A 190 1.75 6.86 26.75
N ALA A 191 0.82 7.37 27.55
CA ALA A 191 0.65 8.82 27.74
C ALA A 191 1.94 9.46 28.27
N ALA A 192 2.30 10.64 27.73
CA ALA A 192 3.57 11.30 28.00
C ALA A 192 3.77 11.71 29.49
N ASN A 193 2.70 11.84 30.26
CA ASN A 193 2.72 12.43 31.60
C ASN A 193 2.65 11.39 32.75
N LEU A 194 2.80 10.10 32.48
CA LEU A 194 2.84 9.10 33.54
C LEU A 194 4.19 9.13 34.28
N PRO A 195 4.23 8.90 35.61
CA PRO A 195 5.44 8.56 36.34
C PRO A 195 6.20 7.39 35.70
N ASP A 196 7.50 7.31 35.94
CA ASP A 196 8.35 6.30 35.30
C ASP A 196 7.92 4.88 35.65
N GLU A 197 7.46 4.64 36.88
CA GLU A 197 6.94 3.37 37.38
C GLU A 197 5.70 2.92 36.60
N GLU A 198 4.71 3.80 36.51
CA GLU A 198 3.47 3.55 35.75
C GLU A 198 3.75 3.40 34.26
N ARG A 199 4.70 4.17 33.74
CA ARG A 199 5.10 4.10 32.33
C ARG A 199 5.72 2.73 32.04
N VAL A 200 6.70 2.27 32.83
CA VAL A 200 7.32 0.95 32.69
C VAL A 200 6.27 -0.16 32.85
N PHE A 201 5.45 -0.11 33.90
CA PHE A 201 4.42 -1.11 34.13
C PHE A 201 3.43 -1.18 32.97
N SER A 202 2.98 -0.04 32.44
CA SER A 202 2.07 -0.01 31.30
C SER A 202 2.68 -0.62 30.03
N TYR A 203 3.99 -0.50 29.80
CA TYR A 203 4.66 -1.18 28.70
C TYR A 203 4.73 -2.70 28.92
N ILE A 204 4.94 -3.14 30.16
CA ILE A 204 4.95 -4.56 30.53
C ILE A 204 3.55 -5.17 30.32
N GLN A 205 2.49 -4.51 30.79
CA GLN A 205 1.11 -4.94 30.57
C GLN A 205 0.77 -5.00 29.08
N LYS A 206 1.16 -3.97 28.32
CA LYS A 206 0.90 -3.90 26.87
C LYS A 206 1.62 -4.98 26.07
N ALA A 207 2.74 -5.51 26.57
CA ALA A 207 3.46 -6.60 25.92
C ALA A 207 2.75 -7.94 26.04
N GLY A 208 1.78 -8.05 26.96
CA GLY A 208 0.98 -9.25 27.16
C GLY A 208 1.81 -10.46 27.61
N PRO A 209 1.36 -11.69 27.30
CA PRO A 209 2.02 -12.93 27.70
C PRO A 209 3.44 -13.13 27.17
N ALA A 210 3.84 -12.39 26.12
CA ALA A 210 5.19 -12.48 25.54
C ALA A 210 6.25 -11.75 26.39
N GLY A 211 5.82 -10.86 27.28
CA GLY A 211 6.69 -9.99 28.08
C GLY A 211 7.51 -9.03 27.21
N ILE A 212 8.29 -8.17 27.87
CA ILE A 212 9.13 -7.15 27.23
C ILE A 212 10.48 -7.02 27.92
N ALA A 213 11.55 -6.82 27.16
CA ALA A 213 12.89 -6.58 27.70
C ALA A 213 13.13 -5.09 27.97
N ALA A 214 14.06 -4.79 28.89
CA ALA A 214 14.43 -3.42 29.25
C ALA A 214 14.82 -2.57 28.02
N TYR A 215 15.64 -3.11 27.12
CA TYR A 215 16.07 -2.40 25.91
C TYR A 215 14.91 -2.10 24.94
N GLU A 216 13.86 -2.93 24.94
CA GLU A 216 12.66 -2.70 24.12
C GLU A 216 11.84 -1.54 24.66
N ILE A 217 11.77 -1.39 26.00
CA ILE A 217 11.14 -0.22 26.65
C ILE A 217 11.95 1.05 26.36
N VAL A 218 13.28 1.01 26.51
CA VAL A 218 14.17 2.15 26.20
C VAL A 218 13.99 2.60 24.76
N ARG A 219 13.96 1.64 23.81
CA ARG A 219 13.72 1.93 22.39
C ARG A 219 12.34 2.53 22.16
N THR A 220 11.31 2.00 22.83
CA THR A 220 9.92 2.47 22.66
C THR A 220 9.70 3.87 23.26
N THR A 221 10.48 4.23 24.28
CA THR A 221 10.46 5.55 24.92
C THR A 221 11.41 6.55 24.25
N ALA A 222 12.05 6.18 23.14
CA ALA A 222 13.04 7.00 22.44
C ALA A 222 14.18 7.51 23.36
N GLY A 223 14.56 6.72 24.36
CA GLY A 223 15.64 7.06 25.30
C GLY A 223 15.25 8.01 26.44
N VAL A 224 13.96 8.37 26.58
CA VAL A 224 13.46 9.13 27.74
C VAL A 224 13.70 8.35 29.04
N LEU A 225 13.45 7.04 29.01
CA LEU A 225 13.85 6.14 30.09
C LEU A 225 15.19 5.49 29.75
N LYS A 226 16.16 5.62 30.63
CA LYS A 226 17.43 4.91 30.54
C LYS A 226 17.27 3.45 30.98
N ARG A 227 18.15 2.59 30.48
CA ARG A 227 18.07 1.14 30.74
C ARG A 227 18.17 0.83 32.23
N GLU A 228 19.09 1.48 32.92
CA GLU A 228 19.33 1.31 34.36
C GLU A 228 18.05 1.62 35.14
N ARG A 229 17.37 2.72 34.79
CA ARG A 229 16.10 3.12 35.41
C ARG A 229 14.98 2.10 35.16
N VAL A 230 14.89 1.53 33.96
CA VAL A 230 13.92 0.49 33.65
C VAL A 230 14.19 -0.80 34.45
N GLU A 231 15.46 -1.15 34.65
CA GLU A 231 15.87 -2.31 35.45
C GLU A 231 15.58 -2.09 36.93
N GLU A 232 15.89 -0.92 37.49
CA GLU A 232 15.51 -0.53 38.87
C GLU A 232 14.00 -0.64 39.11
N VAL A 233 13.21 -0.03 38.23
CA VAL A 233 11.74 -0.07 38.32
C VAL A 233 11.22 -1.50 38.15
N GLY A 234 11.84 -2.30 37.27
CA GLY A 234 11.53 -3.71 37.12
C GLY A 234 11.71 -4.48 38.44
N THR A 235 12.83 -4.28 39.13
CA THR A 235 13.08 -4.89 40.44
C THR A 235 12.06 -4.46 41.48
N MET A 236 11.69 -3.17 41.52
CA MET A 236 10.65 -2.67 42.44
C MET A 236 9.29 -3.31 42.18
N LEU A 237 8.88 -3.42 40.92
CA LEU A 237 7.60 -4.03 40.53
C LEU A 237 7.57 -5.54 40.81
N GLU A 238 8.70 -6.23 40.64
CA GLU A 238 8.83 -7.67 40.94
C GLU A 238 8.75 -7.93 42.45
N GLN A 239 9.42 -7.11 43.26
CA GLN A 239 9.31 -7.16 44.73
C GLN A 239 7.87 -6.88 45.21
N GLY A 240 7.15 -6.01 44.49
CA GLY A 240 5.74 -5.72 44.74
C GLY A 240 4.77 -6.81 44.23
N GLY A 241 5.27 -7.88 43.60
CA GLY A 241 4.45 -8.96 43.05
C GLY A 241 3.59 -8.57 41.83
N LEU A 242 3.87 -7.42 41.21
CA LEU A 242 3.12 -6.92 40.05
C LEU A 242 3.61 -7.51 38.73
N ILE A 243 4.86 -7.99 38.70
CA ILE A 243 5.48 -8.60 37.53
C ILE A 243 6.30 -9.83 37.92
N PHE A 244 6.57 -10.68 36.95
CA PHE A 244 7.61 -11.71 36.98
C PHE A 244 8.75 -11.30 36.05
N SER A 245 9.99 -11.65 36.38
CA SER A 245 11.11 -11.56 35.46
C SER A 245 11.65 -12.95 35.08
N ALA A 246 12.09 -13.11 33.84
CA ALA A 246 12.73 -14.34 33.39
C ALA A 246 13.75 -14.08 32.28
N MET A 247 14.81 -14.89 32.26
CA MET A 247 15.80 -14.89 31.17
C MET A 247 15.22 -15.62 29.96
N ALA A 248 14.66 -14.88 29.02
CA ALA A 248 13.93 -15.46 27.89
C ALA A 248 14.17 -14.72 26.56
N ARG A 249 13.76 -15.37 25.47
CA ARG A 249 13.68 -14.80 24.12
C ARG A 249 12.31 -15.08 23.51
N THR A 250 11.84 -14.19 22.64
CA THR A 250 10.55 -14.37 21.93
C THR A 250 10.70 -15.15 20.63
N SER A 251 11.91 -15.17 20.06
CA SER A 251 12.21 -15.80 18.77
C SER A 251 13.32 -16.86 18.86
N ASP A 252 13.33 -17.79 17.91
CA ASP A 252 14.28 -18.92 17.85
C ASP A 252 15.76 -18.46 17.71
N ARG A 253 15.99 -17.28 17.14
CA ARG A 253 17.33 -16.72 16.88
C ARG A 253 17.66 -15.50 17.76
N GLY A 254 16.73 -15.08 18.62
CA GLY A 254 16.93 -13.94 19.51
C GLY A 254 17.96 -14.26 20.61
N ARG A 255 18.71 -13.24 21.03
CA ARG A 255 19.55 -13.35 22.23
C ARG A 255 18.64 -13.47 23.46
N LYS A 256 18.95 -14.39 24.38
CA LYS A 256 18.29 -14.46 25.69
C LYS A 256 18.57 -13.15 26.44
N GLY A 257 17.53 -12.57 27.02
CA GLY A 257 17.64 -11.37 27.84
C GLY A 257 16.63 -11.39 28.97
N LEU A 258 16.86 -10.54 29.97
CA LEU A 258 15.90 -10.34 31.05
C LEU A 258 14.64 -9.72 30.45
N ARG A 259 13.51 -10.42 30.58
CA ARG A 259 12.19 -9.97 30.17
C ARG A 259 11.28 -9.87 31.39
N TYR A 260 10.40 -8.88 31.34
CA TYR A 260 9.39 -8.62 32.36
C TYR A 260 8.01 -9.03 31.84
N PHE A 261 7.22 -9.65 32.71
CA PHE A 261 5.88 -10.18 32.42
C PHE A 261 4.91 -9.70 33.48
N ALA A 262 3.76 -9.12 33.10
CA ALA A 262 2.79 -8.69 34.10
C ALA A 262 2.19 -9.89 34.83
N ALA A 263 2.06 -9.81 36.16
CA ALA A 263 1.58 -10.92 36.98
C ALA A 263 0.14 -11.34 36.62
N GLU A 264 -0.66 -10.43 36.08
CA GLU A 264 -2.02 -10.72 35.57
C GLU A 264 -2.06 -11.76 34.46
N PHE A 265 -0.97 -11.91 33.70
CA PHE A 265 -0.85 -12.97 32.67
C PHE A 265 -0.30 -14.28 33.24
N GLY A 266 -0.01 -14.32 34.55
CA GLY A 266 0.59 -15.42 35.30
C GLY A 266 2.07 -15.66 34.99
N GLU A 267 2.68 -16.59 35.72
CA GLU A 267 4.12 -16.90 35.60
C GLU A 267 4.51 -17.33 34.17
N PRO A 268 5.62 -16.81 33.61
CA PRO A 268 6.05 -17.12 32.26
C PRO A 268 6.57 -18.56 32.16
N GLN A 269 6.11 -19.29 31.15
CA GLN A 269 6.68 -20.60 30.82
C GLN A 269 7.83 -20.41 29.83
N VAL A 270 9.04 -20.78 30.25
CA VAL A 270 10.24 -20.68 29.41
C VAL A 270 10.70 -22.09 29.05
N GLY A 271 10.75 -22.39 27.75
CA GLY A 271 11.26 -23.66 27.23
C GLY A 271 12.74 -23.87 27.53
N SER A 272 13.22 -25.10 27.39
CA SER A 272 14.63 -25.46 27.64
C SER A 272 15.62 -24.68 26.74
N ASP A 273 15.18 -24.26 25.57
CA ASP A 273 15.94 -23.41 24.64
C ASP A 273 15.94 -21.92 25.05
N GLY A 274 15.26 -21.56 26.15
CA GLY A 274 15.10 -20.20 26.66
C GLY A 274 14.01 -19.39 25.98
N ARG A 275 13.15 -20.00 25.16
CA ARG A 275 12.06 -19.30 24.48
C ARG A 275 10.81 -19.20 25.37
N VAL A 276 10.12 -18.06 25.31
CA VAL A 276 8.80 -17.92 25.94
C VAL A 276 7.80 -18.81 25.21
N LEU A 277 7.22 -19.78 25.92
CA LEU A 277 6.18 -20.64 25.39
C LEU A 277 4.84 -19.90 25.43
N PRO A 278 4.03 -19.96 24.36
CA PRO A 278 2.69 -19.42 24.40
C PRO A 278 1.90 -20.14 25.49
N LYS A 279 1.24 -19.39 26.38
CA LYS A 279 0.24 -19.99 27.26
C LYS A 279 -0.85 -20.56 26.36
N LEU A 280 -0.95 -21.87 26.29
CA LEU A 280 -2.09 -22.56 25.70
C LEU A 280 -3.30 -22.09 26.49
N GLY A 281 -4.07 -21.17 25.92
CA GLY A 281 -5.36 -20.79 26.47
C GLY A 281 -6.20 -22.04 26.57
N VAL A 282 -6.61 -22.37 27.80
CA VAL A 282 -7.75 -23.24 28.05
C VAL A 282 -8.92 -22.64 27.27
N VAL A 283 -9.41 -23.38 26.28
CA VAL A 283 -10.69 -23.11 25.66
C VAL A 283 -11.74 -23.43 26.72
N THR A 284 -12.37 -22.40 27.28
CA THR A 284 -13.71 -22.49 27.88
C THR A 284 -14.67 -21.74 27.00
#